data_AF-A0A2G9YS94-F1
#
_entry.id   AF-A0A2G9YS94-F1
#
_cell.length_a   1.000
_cell.length_b   1.000
_cell.length_c   1.000
_cell.angle_alpha   90.00
_cell.angle_beta   90.00
_cell.angle_gamma   90.00
#
_symmetry.space_group_name_H-M   'P 1'
#
loop_
_entity.id
_entity.type
_entity.pdbx_description
1 polymer ?
#
loop_
_entity_poly.entity_id
_entity_poly.type
_entity_poly.pdbx_seq_one_letter_code
_entity_poly.pdbx_strand_id
1 'polypeptide(L)'
;MPLAIFSLEVYLGMLLGYLLTKFFAGTEPGFPGKVRSVIFHVGSYRLHLHHWLLGCVILISALSLKFYPFYPQFSYGFLGGIIFQGVSCYPDWHRILVRAKR
;
A
#
# COMPACT_ATOMS: atom_id res chain seq x y z
N MET A 1 -9.97 -21.01 14.36
CA MET A 1 -8.49 -20.93 14.40
C MET A 1 -8.05 -20.49 15.78
N PRO A 2 -6.99 -21.09 16.35
CA PRO A 2 -6.37 -20.57 17.58
C PRO A 2 -5.94 -19.12 17.41
N LEU A 3 -6.15 -18.28 18.43
CA LEU A 3 -5.79 -16.86 18.40
C LEU A 3 -4.30 -16.64 18.08
N ALA A 4 -3.43 -17.50 18.61
CA ALA A 4 -1.99 -17.41 18.35
C ALA A 4 -1.65 -17.58 16.86
N ILE A 5 -2.31 -18.52 16.16
CA ILE A 5 -2.09 -18.75 14.73
C ILE A 5 -2.64 -17.56 13.92
N PHE A 6 -3.81 -17.07 14.31
CA PHE A 6 -4.40 -15.87 13.70
C PHE A 6 -3.46 -14.67 13.77
N SER A 7 -2.95 -14.37 14.97
CA SER A 7 -2.03 -13.26 15.19
C SER A 7 -0.71 -13.45 14.45
N LEU A 8 -0.19 -14.69 14.42
CA LEU A 8 1.04 -15.00 13.69
C LEU A 8 0.90 -14.77 12.18
N GLU A 9 -0.19 -15.23 11.57
CA GLU A 9 -0.44 -15.03 10.14
C GLU A 9 -0.57 -13.55 9.78
N VAL A 10 -1.33 -12.78 10.57
CA VAL A 10 -1.46 -11.33 10.38
C VAL A 10 -0.09 -10.64 10.51
N TYR A 11 0.68 -11.00 11.54
CA TYR A 11 2.00 -10.42 11.79
C TYR A 11 2.98 -10.72 10.65
N LEU A 12 3.09 -11.98 10.23
CA LEU A 12 3.97 -12.38 9.13
C LEU A 12 3.56 -11.73 7.81
N GLY A 13 2.25 -11.65 7.55
CA GLY A 13 1.70 -10.92 6.41
C GLY A 13 2.14 -9.47 6.44
N MET A 14 1.89 -8.77 7.55
CA MET A 14 2.22 -7.35 7.73
C MET A 14 3.72 -7.08 7.59
N LEU A 15 4.55 -7.91 8.22
CA LEU A 15 6.01 -7.81 8.13
C LEU A 15 6.48 -7.98 6.69
N LEU A 16 6.01 -9.01 5.99
CA LEU A 16 6.41 -9.27 4.61
C LEU A 16 5.91 -8.17 3.66
N GLY A 17 4.66 -7.73 3.83
CA GLY A 17 4.07 -6.63 3.06
C GLY A 17 4.87 -5.34 3.21
N TYR A 18 5.25 -5.00 4.44
CA TYR A 18 6.09 -3.84 4.72
C TYR A 18 7.47 -3.96 4.06
N LEU A 19 8.17 -5.09 4.26
CA LEU A 19 9.54 -5.29 3.76
C LEU A 19 9.60 -5.33 2.23
N LEU A 20 8.68 -6.04 1.58
CA LEU A 20 8.63 -6.09 0.11
C LEU A 20 8.31 -4.71 -0.45
N THR A 21 7.31 -4.01 0.09
CA THR A 21 6.99 -2.66 -0.37
C THR A 21 8.19 -1.74 -0.23
N LYS A 22 8.89 -1.78 0.90
CA LYS A 22 10.11 -1.00 1.14
C LYS A 22 11.23 -1.34 0.16
N PHE A 23 11.37 -2.62 -0.22
CA PHE A 23 12.38 -3.07 -1.19
C PHE A 23 12.09 -2.62 -2.62
N PHE A 24 10.81 -2.49 -2.99
CA PHE A 24 10.39 -2.08 -4.33
C PHE A 24 10.15 -0.58 -4.48
N ALA A 25 9.84 0.12 -3.38
CA ALA A 25 9.57 1.56 -3.39
C ALA A 25 10.86 2.39 -3.51
N GLY A 26 10.71 3.66 -3.89
CA GLY A 26 11.82 4.61 -3.94
C GLY A 26 12.34 4.94 -2.55
N THR A 27 13.62 5.27 -2.41
CA THR A 27 14.22 5.61 -1.11
C THR A 27 13.62 6.88 -0.50
N GLU A 28 13.21 7.81 -1.36
CA GLU A 28 12.68 9.12 -1.00
C GLU A 28 11.51 9.52 -1.91
N PRO A 29 10.64 10.45 -1.47
CA PRO A 29 9.58 11.01 -2.30
C PRO A 29 10.11 11.55 -3.63
N GLY A 30 9.50 11.12 -4.74
CA GLY A 30 9.87 11.56 -6.08
C GLY A 30 11.06 10.82 -6.70
N PHE A 31 11.77 9.97 -5.94
CA PHE A 31 12.78 9.08 -6.50
C PHE A 31 12.13 7.79 -7.01
N PRO A 32 12.51 7.31 -8.21
CA PRO A 32 11.95 6.08 -8.75
C PRO A 32 12.39 4.88 -7.89
N GLY A 33 11.42 4.09 -7.46
CA GLY A 33 11.67 2.73 -6.97
C GLY A 33 11.89 1.74 -8.12
N LYS A 34 11.99 0.47 -7.76
CA LYS A 34 11.97 -0.64 -8.72
C LYS A 34 10.62 -0.75 -9.43
N VAL A 35 9.55 -0.41 -8.71
CA VAL A 35 8.20 -0.26 -9.27
C VAL A 35 7.95 1.23 -9.50
N ARG A 36 7.59 1.60 -10.74
CA ARG A 36 7.29 2.98 -11.10
C ARG A 36 5.96 3.42 -10.49
N SER A 37 5.90 4.66 -10.01
CA SER A 37 4.67 5.26 -9.50
C SER A 37 3.63 5.44 -10.59
N VAL A 38 2.35 5.28 -10.22
CA VAL A 38 1.22 5.51 -11.12
C VAL A 38 0.79 6.97 -11.01
N ILE A 39 1.00 7.74 -12.10
CA ILE A 39 0.73 9.19 -12.13
C ILE A 39 -0.18 9.50 -13.33
N PHE A 40 -1.29 10.18 -13.06
CA PHE A 40 -2.21 10.68 -14.09
C PHE A 40 -2.12 12.20 -14.19
N HIS A 41 -2.17 12.72 -15.41
CA HIS A 41 -2.21 14.16 -15.67
C HIS A 41 -3.65 14.58 -15.93
N VAL A 42 -4.17 15.50 -15.11
CA VAL A 42 -5.54 16.02 -15.20
C VAL A 42 -5.47 17.54 -15.25
N GLY A 43 -5.49 18.10 -16.47
CA GLY A 43 -5.32 19.54 -16.70
C GLY A 43 -4.00 20.06 -16.11
N SER A 44 -4.08 21.04 -15.20
CA SER A 44 -2.92 21.59 -14.50
C SER A 44 -2.53 20.83 -13.21
N TYR A 45 -3.04 19.61 -13.02
CA TYR A 45 -2.80 18.79 -11.84
C TYR A 45 -2.21 17.43 -12.22
N ARG A 46 -1.45 16.87 -11.29
CA ARG A 46 -0.94 15.50 -11.31
C ARG A 46 -1.56 14.74 -10.16
N LEU A 47 -2.25 13.66 -10.47
CA LEU A 47 -2.78 12.70 -9.52
C LEU A 47 -1.74 11.60 -9.31
N HIS A 48 -1.18 11.52 -8.13
CA HIS A 48 -0.21 10.51 -7.73
C HIS A 48 -0.95 9.42 -6.95
N LEU A 49 -1.14 8.26 -7.58
CA LEU A 49 -1.71 7.11 -6.89
C LEU A 49 -0.62 6.43 -6.07
N HIS A 50 -0.57 6.79 -4.80
CA HIS A 50 0.27 6.11 -3.81
C HIS A 50 -0.18 4.67 -3.61
N HIS A 51 0.76 3.75 -3.40
CA HIS A 51 0.47 2.34 -3.17
C HIS A 51 -0.36 2.11 -1.90
N TRP A 52 -0.26 2.97 -0.89
CA TRP A 52 -1.12 2.88 0.30
C TRP A 52 -2.59 3.07 -0.06
N LEU A 53 -2.90 3.99 -0.99
CA LEU A 53 -4.27 4.25 -1.41
C LEU A 53 -4.82 3.08 -2.23
N LEU A 54 -4.01 2.54 -3.14
CA LEU A 54 -4.37 1.32 -3.89
C LEU A 54 -4.58 0.13 -2.95
N GLY A 55 -3.70 -0.04 -1.96
CA GLY A 55 -3.82 -1.05 -0.91
C GLY A 55 -5.13 -0.92 -0.12
N CYS A 56 -5.52 0.30 0.26
CA CYS A 56 -6.80 0.56 0.91
C CYS A 56 -7.99 0.17 0.03
N VAL A 57 -7.99 0.56 -1.26
CA VAL A 57 -9.07 0.21 -2.20
C VAL A 57 -9.20 -1.31 -2.34
N ILE A 58 -8.07 -2.02 -2.50
CA ILE A 58 -8.05 -3.49 -2.61
C ILE A 58 -8.56 -4.12 -1.31
N LEU A 59 -8.10 -3.65 -0.15
CA LEU A 59 -8.50 -4.19 1.15
C LEU A 59 -10.00 -4.00 1.40
N ILE A 60 -10.52 -2.79 1.19
CA ILE A 60 -11.96 -2.48 1.35
C ILE A 60 -12.79 -3.32 0.38
N SER A 61 -12.35 -3.46 -0.88
CA SER A 61 -13.04 -4.27 -1.88
C SER A 61 -13.06 -5.75 -1.49
N ALA A 62 -11.93 -6.29 -1.02
CA ALA A 62 -11.83 -7.68 -0.58
C ALA A 62 -12.77 -7.97 0.60
N LEU A 63 -12.85 -7.06 1.57
CA LEU A 63 -13.76 -7.17 2.71
C LEU A 63 -15.23 -7.06 2.28
N SER A 64 -15.56 -6.13 1.39
CA SER A 64 -16.94 -5.86 0.97
C SER A 64 -17.50 -6.96 0.07
N LEU A 65 -16.69 -7.46 -0.87
CA LEU A 65 -17.07 -8.52 -1.80
C LEU A 65 -16.99 -9.92 -1.18
N LYS A 66 -16.59 -10.03 0.09
CA LYS A 66 -16.31 -11.32 0.76
C LYS A 66 -15.34 -12.17 -0.07
N PHE A 67 -14.36 -11.52 -0.69
CA PHE A 67 -13.32 -12.19 -1.43
C PHE A 67 -12.25 -12.66 -0.43
N TYR A 68 -12.18 -13.98 -0.25
CA TYR A 68 -11.24 -14.61 0.67
C TYR A 68 -10.10 -15.24 -0.14
N PRO A 69 -8.93 -14.59 -0.26
CA PRO A 69 -7.75 -15.27 -0.79
C PRO A 69 -7.40 -16.48 0.09
N PHE A 70 -6.68 -17.46 -0.46
CA PHE A 70 -6.37 -18.75 0.19
C PHE A 70 -5.86 -18.66 1.64
N TYR A 71 -5.21 -17.55 2.01
CA TYR A 71 -4.81 -17.22 3.38
C TYR A 71 -5.31 -15.80 3.75
N PRO A 72 -6.55 -15.65 4.23
CA PRO A 72 -7.17 -14.33 4.35
C PRO A 72 -6.49 -13.46 5.41
N GLN A 73 -6.13 -14.02 6.57
CA GLN A 73 -5.44 -13.32 7.65
C GLN A 73 -4.07 -12.79 7.20
N PHE A 74 -3.29 -13.67 6.58
CA PHE A 74 -2.00 -13.30 6.01
C PHE A 74 -2.16 -12.21 4.93
N SER A 75 -3.14 -12.36 4.04
CA SER A 75 -3.38 -11.42 2.94
C SER A 75 -3.82 -10.04 3.44
N TYR A 76 -4.68 -9.99 4.46
CA TYR A 76 -5.08 -8.74 5.11
C TYR A 76 -3.92 -8.09 5.87
N GLY A 77 -3.13 -8.90 6.58
CA GLY A 77 -1.88 -8.45 7.19
C GLY A 77 -0.94 -7.85 6.14
N PHE A 78 -0.73 -8.56 5.02
CA PHE A 78 0.12 -8.14 3.91
C PHE A 78 -0.30 -6.80 3.30
N LEU A 79 -1.59 -6.64 3.00
CA LEU A 79 -2.14 -5.35 2.56
C LEU A 79 -1.97 -4.26 3.64
N GLY A 80 -2.18 -4.60 4.91
CA GLY A 80 -1.90 -3.71 6.03
C GLY A 80 -0.44 -3.25 6.09
N GLY A 81 0.52 -4.15 5.84
CA GLY A 81 1.94 -3.85 5.75
C GLY A 81 2.29 -2.91 4.60
N ILE A 82 1.70 -3.13 3.41
CA ILE A 82 1.84 -2.25 2.25
C ILE A 82 1.33 -0.85 2.57
N ILE A 83 0.11 -0.75 3.13
CA ILE A 83 -0.52 0.51 3.50
C ILE A 83 0.32 1.24 4.55
N PHE A 84 0.70 0.54 5.62
CA PHE A 84 1.48 1.10 6.71
C PHE A 84 2.83 1.63 6.23
N GLN A 85 3.53 0.91 5.36
CA GLN A 85 4.79 1.38 4.78
C GLN A 85 4.62 2.72 4.06
N GLY A 86 3.59 2.84 3.22
CA GLY A 86 3.36 4.07 2.47
C GLY A 86 3.02 5.28 3.34
N VAL A 87 2.28 5.08 4.43
CA VAL A 87 1.91 6.17 5.37
C VAL A 87 3.05 6.51 6.33
N SER A 88 3.79 5.51 6.82
CA SER A 88 4.83 5.70 7.85
C SER A 88 6.19 6.14 7.30
N CYS A 89 6.54 5.77 6.07
CA CYS A 89 7.87 6.05 5.52
C CYS A 89 7.95 7.32 4.67
N TYR A 90 6.83 7.82 4.13
CA TYR A 90 6.85 8.95 3.19
C TYR A 90 6.07 10.14 3.74
N PRO A 91 6.70 11.33 3.93
CA PRO A 91 6.02 12.50 4.48
C PRO A 91 4.96 13.09 3.53
N ASP A 92 5.03 12.79 2.23
CA ASP A 92 4.08 13.24 1.21
C ASP A 92 2.90 12.26 1.00
N TRP A 93 2.69 11.29 1.88
CA TRP A 93 1.62 10.28 1.77
C TRP A 93 0.22 10.90 1.54
N HIS A 94 -0.04 12.07 2.11
CA HIS A 94 -1.31 12.81 2.01
C HIS A 94 -1.44 13.60 0.69
N ARG A 95 -0.35 13.78 -0.06
CA ARG A 95 -0.31 14.55 -1.31
C ARG A 95 -0.68 13.65 -2.49
N ILE A 96 -1.97 13.41 -2.66
CA ILE A 96 -2.52 12.63 -3.79
C ILE A 96 -2.68 13.51 -5.03
N LEU A 97 -3.15 14.74 -4.87
CA LEU A 97 -3.32 15.69 -5.96
C LEU A 97 -2.34 16.85 -5.79
N VAL A 98 -1.43 17.01 -6.75
CA VAL A 98 -0.40 18.05 -6.74
C VAL A 98 -0.54 18.90 -7.99
N ARG A 99 -0.42 20.23 -7.86
CA ARG A 99 -0.40 21.11 -9.04
C ARG A 99 0.81 20.77 -9.91
N ALA A 100 0.60 20.56 -11.20
CA ALA A 100 1.71 20.47 -12.15
C ALA A 100 2.42 21.82 -12.14
N LYS A 101 3.71 21.83 -11.79
CA LYS A 101 4.53 23.02 -12.05
C LYS A 101 4.59 23.18 -13.57
N ARG A 102 4.21 24.37 -14.05
CA ARG A 102 4.44 24.79 -15.43
C ARG A 102 5.93 24.73 -15.73
#